data_AF-R7N4A2-F1
#
_entry.id   AF-R7N4A2-F1
#
_cell.length_a   1.000
_cell.length_b   1.000
_cell.length_c   1.000
_cell.angle_alpha   90.00
_cell.angle_beta   90.00
_cell.angle_gamma   90.00
#
_symmetry.space_group_name_H-M   'P 1'
#
loop_
_entity.id
_entity.type
_entity.pdbx_description
1 polymer ?
#
loop_
_entity_poly.entity_id
_entity_poly.type
_entity_poly.pdbx_seq_one_letter_code
_entity_poly.pdbx_strand_id
1 'polypeptide(L)'
;MAITKVRVKINGTWTNLTKNATTGKWTGNVTAPSITSYNQTGRYYPITIEATNDAGTVKTVDATDATLGVTLRLVVKETTKPVIKLVQPSNGAYISNNKLPIIFDVMDETNGSGVNLSTIALKLAGTTYKDGSTGMTKTAITNGYRFTYTPQAALADGVKAIEITASDYDGNAAAKVSASYTVDTVPPTLTLSSPQTGLITNQKSCVVNGVTNDALSSPVTVTITHGSNSYKPSIGSNGAFSQALTLTEGTNTITVVAKDAAGKTTTITLTVKLDTSVPTIKSAVFAPNPVNASASVQITLEVE
;
A
#
# COMPACT_ATOMS: atom_id res chain seq x y z
N MET A 1 33.49 -30.01 58.70
CA MET A 1 33.76 -29.47 57.36
C MET A 1 32.98 -28.18 57.19
N ALA A 2 33.66 -27.04 57.23
CA ALA A 2 33.06 -25.73 56.97
C ALA A 2 33.16 -25.39 55.47
N ILE A 3 32.07 -24.89 54.87
CA ILE A 3 32.12 -24.34 53.50
C ILE A 3 32.68 -22.93 53.56
N THR A 4 33.74 -22.67 52.78
CA THR A 4 34.48 -21.41 52.75
C THR A 4 34.12 -20.54 51.55
N LYS A 5 33.68 -21.14 50.44
CA LYS A 5 33.29 -20.42 49.23
C LYS A 5 32.17 -21.13 48.49
N VAL A 6 31.18 -20.38 48.03
CA VAL A 6 30.20 -20.85 47.04
C VAL A 6 30.16 -19.86 45.90
N ARG A 7 30.22 -20.34 44.67
CA ARG A 7 30.12 -19.52 43.47
C ARG A 7 29.22 -20.17 42.43
N VAL A 8 28.61 -19.33 41.60
CA VAL A 8 27.67 -19.71 40.54
C VAL A 8 28.21 -19.21 39.21
N LYS A 9 28.22 -20.07 38.18
CA LYS A 9 28.59 -19.72 36.81
C LYS A 9 27.33 -19.67 35.94
N ILE A 10 27.15 -18.58 35.22
CA ILE A 10 26.11 -18.43 34.20
C ILE A 10 26.76 -17.81 32.97
N ASN A 11 26.59 -18.43 31.80
CA ASN A 11 27.12 -17.96 30.52
C ASN A 11 28.62 -17.55 30.58
N GLY A 12 29.45 -18.41 31.18
CA GLY A 12 30.89 -18.17 31.30
C GLY A 12 31.33 -17.40 32.54
N THR A 13 30.45 -16.61 33.16
CA THR A 13 30.80 -15.68 34.24
C THR A 13 30.56 -16.27 35.61
N TRP A 14 31.58 -16.26 36.48
CA TRP A 14 31.47 -16.68 37.88
C TRP A 14 31.10 -15.51 38.80
N THR A 15 30.13 -15.74 39.67
CA THR A 15 29.72 -14.83 40.74
C THR A 15 29.86 -15.53 42.09
N ASN A 16 30.56 -14.91 43.03
CA ASN A 16 30.64 -15.43 44.40
C ASN A 16 29.33 -15.13 45.16
N LEU A 17 28.86 -16.10 45.94
CA LEU A 17 27.74 -15.93 46.85
C LEU A 17 28.23 -15.57 48.24
N THR A 18 27.36 -14.90 49.01
CA THR A 18 27.59 -14.54 50.40
C THR A 18 26.80 -15.45 51.32
N LYS A 19 27.45 -16.00 52.34
CA LYS A 19 26.77 -16.80 53.38
C LYS A 19 25.98 -15.88 54.29
N ASN A 20 24.67 -16.10 54.38
CA ASN A 20 23.81 -15.47 55.38
C ASN A 20 24.06 -16.11 56.75
N ALA A 21 24.55 -15.33 57.71
CA ALA A 21 24.96 -15.83 59.03
C ALA A 21 23.80 -16.41 59.85
N THR A 22 22.57 -15.90 59.69
CA THR A 22 21.40 -16.31 60.46
C THR A 22 20.78 -17.60 59.93
N THR A 23 20.70 -17.75 58.60
CA THR A 23 20.04 -18.91 57.96
C THR A 23 21.02 -19.99 57.51
N GLY A 24 22.31 -19.70 57.47
CA GLY A 24 23.34 -20.57 56.93
C GLY A 24 23.32 -20.73 55.40
N LYS A 25 22.37 -20.11 54.70
CA LYS A 25 22.20 -20.19 53.24
C LYS A 25 23.17 -19.27 52.50
N TRP A 26 23.57 -19.64 51.29
CA TRP A 26 24.39 -18.81 50.41
C TRP A 26 23.51 -18.08 49.41
N THR A 27 23.64 -16.76 49.33
CA THR A 27 22.80 -15.89 48.49
C THR A 27 23.65 -14.87 47.75
N GLY A 28 23.23 -14.46 46.56
CA GLY A 28 23.86 -13.40 45.78
C GLY A 28 23.03 -13.06 44.56
N ASN A 29 23.28 -11.89 43.99
CA ASN A 29 22.65 -11.46 42.75
C ASN A 29 23.50 -11.93 41.56
N VAL A 30 22.87 -12.64 40.63
CA VAL A 30 23.48 -13.03 39.36
C VAL A 30 22.75 -12.28 38.24
N THR A 31 23.50 -11.74 37.28
CA THR A 31 22.92 -11.07 36.12
C THR A 31 22.60 -12.14 35.07
N ALA A 32 21.34 -12.15 34.60
CA ALA A 32 20.96 -13.00 33.50
C ALA A 32 21.70 -12.58 32.22
N PRO A 33 22.03 -13.53 31.32
CA PRO A 33 22.53 -13.22 29.99
C PRO A 33 21.62 -12.22 29.25
N SER A 34 22.22 -11.35 28.43
CA SER A 34 21.49 -10.34 27.65
C SER A 34 20.84 -10.87 26.38
N ILE A 35 20.90 -12.18 26.15
CA ILE A 35 20.36 -12.89 24.97
C ILE A 35 19.37 -13.93 25.48
N THR A 36 18.25 -14.09 24.78
CA THR A 36 17.27 -15.13 25.11
C THR A 36 17.89 -16.52 25.18
N SER A 37 17.40 -17.36 26.09
CA SER A 37 17.77 -18.76 26.13
C SER A 37 17.15 -19.57 25.00
N TYR A 38 16.19 -19.02 24.25
CA TYR A 38 15.57 -19.68 23.09
C TYR A 38 16.61 -20.12 22.05
N ASN A 39 17.68 -19.32 21.89
CA ASN A 39 18.78 -19.58 20.97
C ASN A 39 19.78 -20.62 21.48
N GLN A 40 19.63 -21.09 22.73
CA GLN A 40 20.48 -22.11 23.33
C GLN A 40 19.97 -23.52 23.01
N THR A 41 20.89 -24.48 22.90
CA THR A 41 20.53 -25.89 22.86
C THR A 41 19.76 -26.27 24.13
N GLY A 42 18.57 -26.84 23.96
CA GLY A 42 17.68 -27.17 25.09
C GLY A 42 16.87 -25.98 25.65
N ARG A 43 17.03 -24.77 25.09
CA ARG A 43 16.29 -23.54 25.45
C ARG A 43 16.56 -22.97 26.86
N TYR A 44 17.74 -23.23 27.43
CA TYR A 44 18.14 -22.71 28.73
C TYR A 44 19.66 -22.39 28.77
N TYR A 45 20.07 -21.55 29.71
CA TYR A 45 21.46 -21.40 30.11
C TYR A 45 21.78 -22.35 31.26
N PRO A 46 22.81 -23.22 31.13
CA PRO A 46 23.21 -24.08 32.23
C PRO A 46 23.83 -23.25 33.35
N ILE A 47 23.36 -23.49 34.58
CA ILE A 47 23.96 -22.96 35.79
C ILE A 47 24.95 -24.00 36.32
N THR A 48 26.19 -23.60 36.61
CA THR A 48 27.15 -24.42 37.34
C THR A 48 27.35 -23.85 38.74
N ILE A 49 27.31 -24.68 39.77
CA ILE A 49 27.57 -24.29 41.16
C ILE A 49 28.83 -24.99 41.63
N GLU A 50 29.70 -24.24 42.29
CA GLU A 50 30.85 -24.78 42.99
C GLU A 50 30.81 -24.40 44.47
N ALA A 51 31.04 -25.39 45.34
CA ALA A 51 31.24 -25.21 46.76
C ALA A 51 32.62 -25.72 47.17
N THR A 52 33.37 -24.91 47.90
CA THR A 52 34.71 -25.22 48.42
C THR A 52 34.66 -25.32 49.95
N ASN A 53 35.28 -26.36 50.52
CA ASN A 53 35.39 -26.50 51.97
C ASN A 53 36.69 -25.86 52.54
N ASP A 54 36.84 -25.93 53.86
CA ASP A 54 38.00 -25.53 54.64
C ASP A 54 39.28 -26.30 54.29
N ALA A 55 39.17 -27.52 53.75
CA ALA A 55 40.28 -28.31 53.23
C ALA A 55 40.63 -28.01 51.75
N GLY A 56 39.93 -27.08 51.09
CA GLY A 56 40.13 -26.76 49.68
C GLY A 56 39.51 -27.75 48.68
N THR A 57 38.80 -28.78 49.14
CA THR A 57 38.04 -29.71 48.28
C THR A 57 36.87 -28.98 47.62
N VAL A 58 36.67 -29.21 46.33
CA VAL A 58 35.60 -28.58 45.53
C VAL A 58 34.58 -29.63 45.10
N LYS A 59 33.28 -29.32 45.28
CA LYS A 59 32.19 -30.04 44.62
C LYS A 59 31.56 -29.14 43.57
N THR A 60 31.42 -29.67 42.36
CA THR A 60 30.77 -29.02 41.22
C THR A 60 29.47 -29.73 40.88
N VAL A 61 28.41 -28.98 40.65
CA VAL A 61 27.10 -29.47 40.20
C VAL A 61 26.60 -28.57 39.08
N ASP A 62 26.00 -29.13 38.04
CA ASP A 62 25.47 -28.37 36.90
C ASP A 62 24.13 -28.93 36.39
N ALA A 63 23.65 -28.40 35.25
CA ALA A 63 22.39 -28.77 34.62
C ALA A 63 22.27 -30.24 34.16
N THR A 64 23.35 -31.03 34.25
CA THR A 64 23.38 -32.47 33.93
C THR A 64 23.19 -33.36 35.17
N ASP A 65 23.23 -32.78 36.38
CA ASP A 65 23.05 -33.52 37.62
C ASP A 65 21.67 -34.21 37.69
N ALA A 66 21.63 -35.46 38.16
CA ALA A 66 20.41 -36.27 38.18
C ALA A 66 19.30 -35.71 39.09
N THR A 67 19.68 -34.94 40.12
CA THR A 67 18.74 -34.41 41.13
C THR A 67 18.47 -32.92 40.92
N LEU A 68 19.54 -32.14 40.68
CA LEU A 68 19.48 -30.68 40.59
C LEU A 68 19.50 -30.16 39.15
N GLY A 69 19.75 -31.02 38.16
CA GLY A 69 20.00 -30.62 36.79
C GLY A 69 18.86 -29.82 36.16
N VAL A 70 17.59 -30.13 36.47
CA VAL A 70 16.43 -29.37 35.97
C VAL A 70 16.34 -27.98 36.61
N THR A 71 16.61 -27.85 37.91
CA THR A 71 16.59 -26.57 38.63
C THR A 71 17.73 -25.65 38.19
N LEU A 72 18.82 -26.21 37.67
CA LEU A 72 19.98 -25.48 37.17
C LEU A 72 19.85 -25.06 35.69
N ARG A 73 18.63 -25.07 35.14
CA ARG A 73 18.31 -24.59 33.80
C ARG A 73 17.69 -23.20 33.88
N LEU A 74 18.49 -22.16 33.65
CA LEU A 74 17.99 -20.79 33.63
C LEU A 74 17.32 -20.49 32.28
N VAL A 75 16.02 -20.24 32.28
CA VAL A 75 15.30 -19.73 31.12
C VAL A 75 15.33 -18.21 31.14
N VAL A 76 15.82 -17.61 30.06
CA VAL A 76 15.91 -16.16 29.88
C VAL A 76 15.05 -15.82 28.69
N LYS A 77 14.09 -14.93 28.86
CA LYS A 77 13.25 -14.43 27.77
C LYS A 77 13.71 -13.05 27.37
N GLU A 78 13.69 -12.79 26.08
CA GLU A 78 13.78 -11.42 25.58
C GLU A 78 12.49 -10.63 25.86
N THR A 79 12.56 -9.31 25.68
CA THR A 79 11.42 -8.39 25.88
C THR A 79 11.22 -7.44 24.71
N THR A 80 12.10 -7.53 23.70
CA THR A 80 11.96 -6.77 22.47
C THR A 80 10.76 -7.34 21.71
N LYS A 81 10.07 -6.49 20.96
CA LYS A 81 8.92 -6.92 20.17
C LYS A 81 9.35 -7.00 18.71
N PRO A 82 8.85 -7.99 17.96
CA PRO A 82 8.98 -7.96 16.52
C PRO A 82 8.35 -6.70 15.93
N VAL A 83 8.88 -6.28 14.78
CA VAL A 83 8.40 -5.16 13.99
C VAL A 83 7.72 -5.69 12.74
N ILE A 84 6.50 -5.21 12.48
CA ILE A 84 5.76 -5.47 11.25
C ILE A 84 5.85 -4.23 10.37
N LYS A 85 6.18 -4.40 9.09
CA LYS A 85 6.19 -3.34 8.08
C LYS A 85 5.33 -3.74 6.89
N LEU A 86 4.21 -3.05 6.68
CA LEU A 86 3.46 -3.18 5.43
C LEU A 86 4.27 -2.55 4.28
N VAL A 87 4.57 -3.36 3.27
CA VAL A 87 5.32 -2.94 2.07
C VAL A 87 4.36 -2.57 0.95
N GLN A 88 3.27 -3.34 0.78
CA GLN A 88 2.23 -3.10 -0.22
C GLN A 88 0.88 -3.61 0.27
N PRO A 89 -0.23 -2.89 0.03
CA PRO A 89 -0.33 -1.56 -0.55
C PRO A 89 0.15 -0.45 0.39
N SER A 90 0.30 0.76 -0.16
CA SER A 90 0.33 1.98 0.65
C SER A 90 -1.04 2.20 1.29
N ASN A 91 -1.05 2.71 2.52
CA ASN A 91 -2.30 3.01 3.23
C ASN A 91 -3.10 4.09 2.47
N GLY A 92 -4.38 3.83 2.23
CA GLY A 92 -5.29 4.71 1.50
C GLY A 92 -5.17 4.65 -0.03
N ALA A 93 -4.40 3.71 -0.59
CA ALA A 93 -4.22 3.64 -2.05
C ALA A 93 -5.50 3.25 -2.80
N TYR A 94 -5.70 3.82 -3.99
CA TYR A 94 -6.68 3.38 -4.97
C TYR A 94 -6.02 2.44 -5.99
N ILE A 95 -6.60 1.27 -6.20
CA ILE A 95 -5.97 0.20 -6.96
C ILE A 95 -6.99 -0.44 -7.90
N SER A 96 -6.63 -0.58 -9.17
CA SER A 96 -7.45 -1.28 -10.17
C SER A 96 -7.19 -2.78 -10.29
N ASN A 97 -6.10 -3.26 -9.69
CA ASN A 97 -5.81 -4.69 -9.56
C ASN A 97 -6.61 -5.29 -8.39
N ASN A 98 -7.74 -5.92 -8.70
CA ASN A 98 -8.60 -6.58 -7.71
C ASN A 98 -8.04 -7.89 -7.13
N LYS A 99 -6.82 -8.29 -7.51
CA LYS A 99 -6.04 -9.36 -6.89
C LYS A 99 -4.68 -8.86 -6.41
N LEU A 100 -4.61 -7.60 -5.95
CA LEU A 100 -3.38 -6.98 -5.48
C LEU A 100 -2.69 -7.87 -4.42
N PRO A 101 -1.42 -8.26 -4.64
CA PRO A 101 -0.64 -8.94 -3.60
C PRO A 101 -0.39 -8.01 -2.41
N ILE A 102 -0.68 -8.50 -1.21
CA ILE A 102 -0.34 -7.83 0.05
C ILE A 102 1.03 -8.30 0.49
N ILE A 103 1.98 -7.37 0.63
CA ILE A 103 3.38 -7.67 0.97
C ILE A 103 3.70 -7.00 2.29
N PHE A 104 4.24 -7.74 3.25
CA PHE A 104 4.68 -7.21 4.53
C PHE A 104 5.89 -7.96 5.07
N ASP A 105 6.73 -7.24 5.78
CA ASP A 105 7.90 -7.78 6.47
C ASP A 105 7.57 -7.94 7.95
N VAL A 106 8.01 -9.03 8.54
CA VAL A 106 8.03 -9.23 10.00
C VAL A 106 9.45 -9.57 10.40
N MET A 107 10.03 -8.73 11.25
CA MET A 107 11.42 -8.82 11.67
C MET A 107 11.52 -8.79 13.18
N ASP A 108 12.53 -9.45 13.71
CA ASP A 108 12.92 -9.42 15.11
C ASP A 108 14.31 -8.76 15.23
N GLU A 109 14.78 -8.50 16.45
CA GLU A 109 16.14 -8.00 16.63
C GLU A 109 17.21 -9.09 16.48
N THR A 110 18.46 -8.66 16.38
CA THR A 110 19.59 -9.58 16.37
C THR A 110 19.75 -10.21 17.74
N ASN A 111 19.89 -11.54 17.79
CA ASN A 111 19.90 -12.35 19.01
C ASN A 111 18.55 -12.41 19.77
N GLY A 112 17.46 -11.92 19.17
CA GLY A 112 16.10 -12.22 19.63
C GLY A 112 15.76 -13.70 19.46
N SER A 113 14.59 -14.08 19.96
CA SER A 113 14.03 -15.44 19.86
C SER A 113 13.55 -15.75 18.45
N GLY A 114 13.37 -14.72 17.62
CA GLY A 114 12.93 -14.81 16.23
C GLY A 114 11.41 -14.76 16.11
N VAL A 115 10.94 -14.54 14.89
CA VAL A 115 9.51 -14.43 14.59
C VAL A 115 8.82 -15.80 14.70
N ASN A 116 7.79 -15.90 15.54
CA ASN A 116 6.98 -17.11 15.65
C ASN A 116 5.95 -17.19 14.53
N LEU A 117 6.28 -17.97 13.50
CA LEU A 117 5.47 -18.16 12.30
C LEU A 117 4.02 -18.59 12.56
N SER A 118 3.74 -19.32 13.64
CA SER A 118 2.38 -19.78 13.97
C SER A 118 1.43 -18.64 14.39
N THR A 119 1.99 -17.48 14.73
CA THR A 119 1.26 -16.31 15.23
C THR A 119 1.03 -15.25 14.15
N ILE A 120 1.64 -15.45 12.97
CA ILE A 120 1.47 -14.57 11.81
C ILE A 120 0.03 -14.67 11.31
N ALA A 121 -0.64 -13.53 11.27
CA ALA A 121 -1.97 -13.42 10.71
C ALA A 121 -2.11 -12.11 9.93
N LEU A 122 -2.52 -12.22 8.66
CA LEU A 122 -3.04 -11.14 7.85
C LEU A 122 -4.56 -11.26 7.83
N LYS A 123 -5.28 -10.27 8.33
CA LYS A 123 -6.71 -10.14 8.10
C LYS A 123 -6.94 -9.16 6.94
N LEU A 124 -7.51 -9.65 5.85
CA LEU A 124 -7.85 -8.85 4.67
C LEU A 124 -9.36 -8.94 4.43
N ALA A 125 -10.03 -7.78 4.37
CA ALA A 125 -11.47 -7.68 4.11
C ALA A 125 -12.33 -8.57 5.03
N GLY A 126 -11.90 -8.76 6.28
CA GLY A 126 -12.59 -9.59 7.28
C GLY A 126 -12.09 -11.04 7.38
N THR A 127 -11.38 -11.55 6.38
CA THR A 127 -10.86 -12.92 6.35
C THR A 127 -9.42 -12.98 6.84
N THR A 128 -9.11 -13.94 7.70
CA THR A 128 -7.76 -14.15 8.26
C THR A 128 -6.98 -15.21 7.48
N TYR A 129 -5.75 -14.88 7.10
CA TYR A 129 -4.78 -15.71 6.43
C TYR A 129 -3.54 -15.86 7.31
N LYS A 130 -3.14 -17.10 7.58
CA LYS A 130 -1.96 -17.45 8.37
C LYS A 130 -0.85 -18.00 7.47
N ASP A 131 0.34 -18.20 8.05
CA ASP A 131 1.39 -18.97 7.39
C ASP A 131 0.86 -20.33 6.90
N GLY A 132 1.18 -20.69 5.65
CA GLY A 132 0.66 -21.88 4.98
C GLY A 132 -0.75 -21.77 4.37
N SER A 133 -1.45 -20.64 4.53
CA SER A 133 -2.74 -20.43 3.83
C SER A 133 -2.54 -20.38 2.32
N THR A 134 -3.49 -20.88 1.52
CA THR A 134 -3.42 -20.78 0.06
C THR A 134 -3.26 -19.34 -0.40
N GLY A 135 -2.26 -19.08 -1.25
CA GLY A 135 -1.92 -17.73 -1.70
C GLY A 135 -0.95 -16.97 -0.80
N MET A 136 -0.65 -17.48 0.40
CA MET A 136 0.39 -16.95 1.29
C MET A 136 1.73 -17.62 0.99
N THR A 137 2.75 -16.82 0.73
CA THR A 137 4.14 -17.25 0.56
C THR A 137 5.03 -16.44 1.48
N LYS A 138 6.21 -16.97 1.82
CA LYS A 138 7.21 -16.22 2.60
C LYS A 138 8.62 -16.44 2.08
N THR A 139 9.46 -15.45 2.24
CA THR A 139 10.89 -15.48 1.94
C THR A 139 11.67 -15.01 3.16
N ALA A 140 12.78 -15.68 3.46
CA ALA A 140 13.64 -15.26 4.57
C ALA A 140 14.30 -13.91 4.23
N ILE A 141 14.35 -13.02 5.22
CA ILE A 141 15.07 -11.75 5.18
C ILE A 141 15.92 -11.66 6.46
N THR A 142 16.79 -10.65 6.56
CA THR A 142 17.58 -10.43 7.78
C THR A 142 16.66 -10.34 9.00
N ASN A 143 16.92 -11.22 9.98
CA ASN A 143 16.18 -11.35 11.23
C ASN A 143 14.65 -11.53 11.06
N GLY A 144 14.18 -12.11 9.95
CA GLY A 144 12.73 -12.27 9.78
C GLY A 144 12.29 -12.86 8.46
N TYR A 145 11.06 -12.51 8.07
CA TYR A 145 10.44 -12.99 6.84
C TYR A 145 9.67 -11.88 6.14
N ARG A 146 9.76 -11.87 4.81
CA ARG A 146 8.81 -11.16 3.94
C ARG A 146 7.69 -12.10 3.55
N PHE A 147 6.46 -11.74 3.89
CA PHE A 147 5.24 -12.43 3.49
C PHE A 147 4.60 -11.76 2.29
N THR A 148 4.09 -12.56 1.37
CA THR A 148 3.28 -12.13 0.23
C THR A 148 2.00 -12.95 0.19
N TYR A 149 0.86 -12.29 0.31
CA TYR A 149 -0.46 -12.89 0.11
C TYR A 149 -1.09 -12.40 -1.18
N THR A 150 -1.40 -13.32 -2.10
CA THR A 150 -2.14 -13.02 -3.33
C THR A 150 -3.57 -13.57 -3.25
N PRO A 151 -4.61 -12.72 -3.34
CA PRO A 151 -6.00 -13.18 -3.36
C PRO A 151 -6.26 -14.20 -4.47
N GLN A 152 -6.92 -15.31 -4.12
CA GLN A 152 -7.21 -16.39 -5.08
C GLN A 152 -8.39 -16.04 -6.00
N ALA A 153 -9.37 -15.33 -5.47
CA ALA A 153 -10.48 -14.74 -6.21
C ALA A 153 -10.31 -13.22 -6.34
N ALA A 154 -10.96 -12.65 -7.36
CA ALA A 154 -11.03 -11.20 -7.50
C ALA A 154 -11.82 -10.62 -6.32
N LEU A 155 -11.26 -9.60 -5.68
CA LEU A 155 -11.96 -8.86 -4.65
C LEU A 155 -12.96 -7.92 -5.30
N ALA A 156 -14.15 -7.77 -4.69
CA ALA A 156 -15.12 -6.77 -5.13
C ALA A 156 -14.56 -5.35 -4.95
N ASP A 157 -15.13 -4.38 -5.65
CA ASP A 157 -14.76 -2.98 -5.50
C ASP A 157 -15.08 -2.44 -4.09
N GLY A 158 -14.51 -1.28 -3.76
CA GLY A 158 -14.62 -0.62 -2.45
C GLY A 158 -13.46 -0.91 -1.51
N VAL A 159 -13.59 -0.41 -0.27
CA VAL A 159 -12.52 -0.43 0.74
C VAL A 159 -12.20 -1.86 1.20
N LYS A 160 -10.91 -2.15 1.35
CA LYS A 160 -10.35 -3.40 1.86
C LYS A 160 -9.45 -3.06 3.06
N ALA A 161 -9.95 -3.40 4.25
CA ALA A 161 -9.18 -3.26 5.48
C ALA A 161 -8.12 -4.35 5.59
N ILE A 162 -6.94 -3.98 6.09
CA ILE A 162 -5.79 -4.82 6.37
C ILE A 162 -5.49 -4.72 7.88
N GLU A 163 -5.34 -5.86 8.54
CA GLU A 163 -4.73 -5.95 9.86
C GLU A 163 -3.65 -7.03 9.85
N ILE A 164 -2.48 -6.76 10.43
CA ILE A 164 -1.39 -7.74 10.52
C ILE A 164 -0.93 -7.85 11.97
N THR A 165 -0.79 -9.09 12.44
CA THR A 165 -0.31 -9.41 13.79
C THR A 165 0.78 -10.48 13.73
N ALA A 166 1.69 -10.43 14.70
CA ALA A 166 2.78 -11.38 14.89
C ALA A 166 3.25 -11.34 16.36
N SER A 167 3.91 -12.39 16.81
CA SER A 167 4.75 -12.39 18.01
C SER A 167 6.06 -13.13 17.75
N ASP A 168 7.00 -12.98 18.68
CA ASP A 168 8.21 -13.80 18.71
C ASP A 168 7.95 -15.16 19.39
N TYR A 169 9.01 -15.95 19.60
CA TYR A 169 8.93 -17.23 20.28
C TYR A 169 8.92 -17.14 21.82
N ASP A 170 9.34 -16.01 22.40
CA ASP A 170 9.32 -15.79 23.85
C ASP A 170 7.98 -15.22 24.37
N GLY A 171 7.11 -14.77 23.46
CA GLY A 171 5.73 -14.32 23.71
C GLY A 171 5.51 -12.81 23.54
N ASN A 172 6.47 -12.05 23.02
CA ASN A 172 6.31 -10.61 22.82
C ASN A 172 5.51 -10.35 21.54
N ALA A 173 4.32 -9.76 21.71
CA ALA A 173 3.46 -9.39 20.59
C ALA A 173 3.94 -8.09 19.92
N ALA A 174 4.07 -8.12 18.60
CA ALA A 174 4.33 -6.94 17.79
C ALA A 174 3.19 -5.92 17.90
N ALA A 175 3.49 -4.65 17.63
CA ALA A 175 2.44 -3.66 17.41
C ALA A 175 1.62 -4.06 16.18
N LYS A 176 0.29 -4.17 16.34
CA LYS A 176 -0.62 -4.47 15.23
C LYS A 176 -0.51 -3.39 14.16
N VAL A 177 -0.33 -3.80 12.91
CA VAL A 177 -0.41 -2.89 11.76
C VAL A 177 -1.82 -2.89 11.22
N SER A 178 -2.42 -1.71 11.08
CA SER A 178 -3.72 -1.50 10.45
C SER A 178 -3.59 -0.54 9.27
N ALA A 179 -4.15 -0.91 8.14
CA ALA A 179 -4.18 -0.11 6.92
C ALA A 179 -5.45 -0.40 6.11
N SER A 180 -5.68 0.37 5.06
CA SER A 180 -6.71 0.06 4.08
C SER A 180 -6.26 0.47 2.67
N TYR A 181 -6.93 -0.08 1.67
CA TYR A 181 -6.86 0.36 0.28
C TYR A 181 -8.23 0.21 -0.36
N THR A 182 -8.48 0.89 -1.46
CA THR A 182 -9.74 0.81 -2.20
C THR A 182 -9.49 0.10 -3.53
N VAL A 183 -10.23 -0.98 -3.77
CA VAL A 183 -10.28 -1.61 -5.09
C VAL A 183 -11.31 -0.86 -5.92
N ASP A 184 -10.92 -0.44 -7.12
CA ASP A 184 -11.84 0.17 -8.07
C ASP A 184 -11.53 -0.29 -9.49
N THR A 185 -12.45 -1.06 -10.06
CA THR A 185 -12.31 -1.63 -11.39
C THR A 185 -13.14 -0.91 -12.44
N VAL A 186 -13.94 0.08 -12.04
CA VAL A 186 -14.88 0.79 -12.90
C VAL A 186 -14.26 2.12 -13.36
N PRO A 187 -14.30 2.44 -14.66
CA PRO A 187 -13.86 3.75 -15.15
C PRO A 187 -14.77 4.91 -14.69
N PRO A 188 -14.23 6.13 -14.60
CA PRO A 188 -15.03 7.31 -14.26
C PRO A 188 -16.08 7.57 -15.34
N THR A 189 -17.24 8.10 -14.94
CA THR A 189 -18.22 8.62 -15.90
C THR A 189 -17.67 9.86 -16.60
N LEU A 190 -17.99 10.04 -17.88
CA LEU A 190 -17.62 11.23 -18.66
C LEU A 190 -18.73 11.57 -19.65
N THR A 191 -19.21 12.81 -19.62
CA THR A 191 -20.18 13.35 -20.58
C THR A 191 -19.74 14.72 -21.06
N LEU A 192 -20.02 15.03 -22.32
CA LEU A 192 -19.76 16.34 -22.91
C LEU A 192 -21.09 16.99 -23.29
N SER A 193 -21.27 18.26 -22.89
CA SER A 193 -22.44 19.07 -23.27
C SER A 193 -22.15 19.97 -24.47
N SER A 194 -20.88 20.32 -24.68
CA SER A 194 -20.39 21.12 -25.80
C SER A 194 -18.95 20.74 -26.14
N PRO A 195 -18.54 20.82 -27.42
CA PRO A 195 -19.39 20.96 -28.60
C PRO A 195 -20.17 19.66 -28.88
N GLN A 196 -21.21 19.75 -29.71
CA GLN A 196 -21.83 18.54 -30.28
C GLN A 196 -20.92 17.96 -31.37
N THR A 197 -20.88 16.65 -31.49
CA THR A 197 -20.11 15.99 -32.55
C THR A 197 -20.64 16.37 -33.93
N GLY A 198 -19.75 16.65 -34.88
CA GLY A 198 -20.10 17.11 -36.23
C GLY A 198 -20.50 18.58 -36.32
N LEU A 199 -20.30 19.39 -35.27
CA LEU A 199 -20.52 20.83 -35.33
C LEU A 199 -19.74 21.46 -36.49
N ILE A 200 -20.41 22.24 -37.34
CA ILE A 200 -19.78 23.10 -38.36
C ILE A 200 -19.94 24.54 -37.91
N THR A 201 -18.85 25.31 -37.90
CA THR A 201 -18.86 26.69 -37.42
C THR A 201 -17.86 27.56 -38.20
N ASN A 202 -18.09 28.87 -38.21
CA ASN A 202 -17.12 29.86 -38.67
C ASN A 202 -16.35 30.52 -37.50
N GLN A 203 -16.60 30.08 -36.26
CA GLN A 203 -15.94 30.61 -35.06
C GLN A 203 -14.68 29.81 -34.74
N LYS A 204 -13.52 30.48 -34.71
CA LYS A 204 -12.24 29.84 -34.32
C LYS A 204 -12.21 29.38 -32.86
N SER A 205 -12.99 30.02 -31.99
CA SER A 205 -13.07 29.65 -30.57
C SER A 205 -14.09 28.53 -30.38
N CYS A 206 -13.69 27.47 -29.70
CA CYS A 206 -14.57 26.38 -29.30
C CYS A 206 -14.39 26.09 -27.82
N VAL A 207 -15.47 25.96 -27.07
CA VAL A 207 -15.41 25.60 -25.64
C VAL A 207 -15.91 24.18 -25.46
N VAL A 208 -15.04 23.32 -24.93
CA VAL A 208 -15.38 21.97 -24.48
C VAL A 208 -15.91 22.06 -23.06
N ASN A 209 -17.17 21.71 -22.87
CA ASN A 209 -17.81 21.63 -21.56
C ASN A 209 -18.24 20.19 -21.30
N GLY A 210 -17.98 19.71 -20.10
CA GLY A 210 -18.35 18.36 -19.72
C GLY A 210 -18.45 18.17 -18.21
N VAL A 211 -18.88 16.98 -17.82
CA VAL A 211 -18.94 16.53 -16.43
C VAL A 211 -18.29 15.17 -16.34
N THR A 212 -17.52 14.95 -15.28
CA THR A 212 -16.95 13.65 -14.96
C THR A 212 -17.10 13.36 -13.47
N ASN A 213 -17.30 12.10 -13.11
CA ASN A 213 -17.40 11.69 -11.72
C ASN A 213 -16.97 10.24 -11.55
N ASP A 214 -16.39 9.95 -10.39
CA ASP A 214 -16.13 8.60 -9.92
C ASP A 214 -16.51 8.47 -8.44
N ALA A 215 -17.26 7.42 -8.11
CA ALA A 215 -17.80 7.23 -6.77
C ALA A 215 -16.80 6.60 -5.79
N LEU A 216 -15.80 5.87 -6.29
CA LEU A 216 -14.89 5.06 -5.48
C LEU A 216 -13.46 5.58 -5.48
N SER A 217 -12.99 6.17 -6.59
CA SER A 217 -11.62 6.66 -6.72
C SER A 217 -11.53 8.12 -7.18
N SER A 218 -11.39 9.00 -6.19
CA SER A 218 -11.15 10.43 -6.38
C SER A 218 -9.71 10.81 -6.01
N PRO A 219 -9.13 11.88 -6.61
CA PRO A 219 -9.73 12.75 -7.60
C PRO A 219 -9.72 12.16 -9.02
N VAL A 220 -10.74 12.50 -9.81
CA VAL A 220 -10.72 12.32 -11.27
C VAL A 220 -9.92 13.47 -11.91
N THR A 221 -9.25 13.19 -13.01
CA THR A 221 -8.52 14.17 -13.83
C THR A 221 -9.01 14.11 -15.28
N VAL A 222 -9.06 15.24 -15.97
CA VAL A 222 -9.45 15.31 -17.39
C VAL A 222 -8.27 15.79 -18.22
N THR A 223 -8.02 15.12 -19.34
CA THR A 223 -7.07 15.54 -20.36
C THR A 223 -7.80 15.70 -21.69
N ILE A 224 -7.71 16.90 -22.28
CA ILE A 224 -8.29 17.21 -23.59
C ILE A 224 -7.15 17.38 -24.58
N THR A 225 -7.24 16.74 -25.73
CA THR A 225 -6.23 16.81 -26.80
C THR A 225 -6.88 17.30 -28.07
N HIS A 226 -6.20 18.24 -28.74
CA HIS A 226 -6.62 18.83 -30.01
C HIS A 226 -5.38 19.22 -30.81
N GLY A 227 -5.18 18.56 -31.96
CA GLY A 227 -3.92 18.64 -32.70
C GLY A 227 -2.74 18.16 -31.85
N SER A 228 -1.67 18.96 -31.78
CA SER A 228 -0.51 18.70 -30.92
C SER A 228 -0.68 19.21 -29.48
N ASN A 229 -1.80 19.88 -29.16
CA ASN A 229 -2.01 20.50 -27.87
C ASN A 229 -2.68 19.54 -26.88
N SER A 230 -2.29 19.62 -25.62
CA SER A 230 -2.89 18.90 -24.50
C SER A 230 -3.24 19.86 -23.37
N TYR A 231 -4.48 19.77 -22.88
CA TYR A 231 -5.06 20.64 -21.86
C TYR A 231 -5.54 19.80 -20.68
N LYS A 232 -5.43 20.36 -19.47
CA LYS A 232 -5.89 19.72 -18.22
C LYS A 232 -6.76 20.70 -17.44
N PRO A 233 -8.06 20.83 -17.78
CA PRO A 233 -8.93 21.75 -17.08
C PRO A 233 -9.11 21.34 -15.61
N SER A 234 -9.31 22.32 -14.74
CA SER A 234 -9.73 22.06 -13.35
C SER A 234 -11.15 21.50 -13.34
N ILE A 235 -11.38 20.52 -12.46
CA ILE A 235 -12.71 19.92 -12.25
C ILE A 235 -13.32 20.54 -11.00
N GLY A 236 -14.52 21.11 -11.15
CA GLY A 236 -15.30 21.65 -10.04
C GLY A 236 -15.79 20.56 -9.10
N SER A 237 -16.28 20.95 -7.91
CA SER A 237 -16.82 20.01 -6.91
C SER A 237 -18.03 19.20 -7.41
N ASN A 238 -18.73 19.68 -8.43
CA ASN A 238 -19.82 18.99 -9.11
C ASN A 238 -19.36 18.14 -10.30
N GLY A 239 -18.05 17.96 -10.50
CA GLY A 239 -17.48 17.21 -11.61
C GLY A 239 -17.41 17.97 -12.93
N ALA A 240 -17.89 19.22 -12.99
CA ALA A 240 -17.91 19.99 -14.22
C ALA A 240 -16.51 20.53 -14.57
N PHE A 241 -16.21 20.56 -15.87
CA PHE A 241 -15.00 21.19 -16.40
C PHE A 241 -15.32 21.97 -17.68
N SER A 242 -14.48 22.97 -17.96
CA SER A 242 -14.57 23.80 -19.16
C SER A 242 -13.18 24.08 -19.70
N GLN A 243 -13.00 23.97 -21.02
CA GLN A 243 -11.74 24.25 -21.68
C GLN A 243 -11.98 24.94 -23.03
N ALA A 244 -11.43 26.14 -23.19
CA ALA A 244 -11.39 26.82 -24.47
C ALA A 244 -10.29 26.23 -25.37
N LEU A 245 -10.60 26.05 -26.65
CA LEU A 245 -9.74 25.56 -27.71
C LEU A 245 -9.77 26.55 -28.89
N THR A 246 -8.68 26.62 -29.64
CA THR A 246 -8.61 27.35 -30.91
C THR A 246 -8.59 26.37 -32.06
N LEU A 247 -9.68 26.33 -32.83
CA LEU A 247 -9.85 25.46 -33.99
C LEU A 247 -8.91 25.86 -35.14
N THR A 248 -8.42 24.86 -35.87
CA THR A 248 -7.74 25.01 -37.16
C THR A 248 -8.74 24.87 -38.29
N GLU A 249 -8.51 25.53 -39.43
CA GLU A 249 -9.39 25.44 -40.59
C GLU A 249 -9.58 23.97 -41.02
N GLY A 250 -10.81 23.60 -41.40
CA GLY A 250 -11.17 22.22 -41.71
C GLY A 250 -11.61 21.41 -40.49
N THR A 251 -11.45 20.08 -40.57
CA THR A 251 -11.92 19.16 -39.53
C THR A 251 -10.95 19.10 -38.36
N ASN A 252 -11.46 19.39 -37.16
CA ASN A 252 -10.76 19.30 -35.89
C ASN A 252 -11.22 18.07 -35.12
N THR A 253 -10.30 17.16 -34.81
CA THR A 253 -10.57 16.02 -33.92
C THR A 253 -10.17 16.40 -32.49
N ILE A 254 -11.11 16.26 -31.56
CA ILE A 254 -10.92 16.56 -30.14
C ILE A 254 -11.12 15.26 -29.36
N THR A 255 -10.14 14.87 -28.55
CA THR A 255 -10.21 13.69 -27.69
C THR A 255 -10.14 14.11 -26.23
N VAL A 256 -11.14 13.71 -25.45
CA VAL A 256 -11.28 13.98 -24.01
C VAL A 256 -11.15 12.66 -23.25
N VAL A 257 -10.22 12.62 -22.29
CA VAL A 257 -9.96 11.45 -21.44
C VAL A 257 -10.17 11.85 -19.99
N ALA A 258 -11.13 11.21 -19.32
CA ALA A 258 -11.25 11.25 -17.86
C ALA A 258 -10.49 10.06 -17.27
N LYS A 259 -9.73 10.30 -16.21
CA LYS A 259 -8.94 9.29 -15.50
C LYS A 259 -9.13 9.41 -13.99
N ASP A 260 -9.51 8.33 -13.34
CA ASP A 260 -9.70 8.28 -11.89
C ASP A 260 -8.39 8.05 -11.11
N ALA A 261 -8.48 7.97 -9.79
CA ALA A 261 -7.32 7.73 -8.94
C ALA A 261 -6.83 6.27 -8.93
N ALA A 262 -7.67 5.30 -9.32
CA ALA A 262 -7.29 3.90 -9.51
C ALA A 262 -6.61 3.63 -10.88
N GLY A 263 -6.57 4.66 -11.73
CA GLY A 263 -5.93 4.69 -13.03
C GLY A 263 -6.83 4.25 -14.20
N LYS A 264 -8.13 4.04 -13.99
CA LYS A 264 -9.07 3.72 -15.08
C LYS A 264 -9.44 4.96 -15.86
N THR A 265 -9.84 4.76 -17.11
CA THR A 265 -10.08 5.87 -18.03
C THR A 265 -11.34 5.69 -18.86
N THR A 266 -12.05 6.78 -19.09
CA THR A 266 -13.12 6.89 -20.09
C THR A 266 -12.71 7.92 -21.14
N THR A 267 -12.88 7.58 -22.42
CA THR A 267 -12.47 8.43 -23.55
C THR A 267 -13.65 8.76 -24.44
N ILE A 268 -13.79 10.03 -24.81
CA ILE A 268 -14.71 10.52 -25.84
C ILE A 268 -13.91 11.22 -26.93
N THR A 269 -14.20 10.91 -28.20
CA THR A 269 -13.65 11.62 -29.35
C THR A 269 -14.80 12.23 -30.16
N LEU A 270 -14.68 13.49 -30.53
CA LEU A 270 -15.63 14.20 -31.37
C LEU A 270 -14.92 15.03 -32.44
N THR A 271 -15.66 15.44 -33.46
CA THR A 271 -15.16 16.30 -34.53
C THR A 271 -15.92 17.62 -34.60
N VAL A 272 -15.21 18.69 -34.94
CA VAL A 272 -15.76 20.02 -35.23
C VAL A 272 -15.13 20.54 -36.52
N LYS A 273 -15.92 20.93 -37.51
CA LYS A 273 -15.42 21.56 -38.74
C LYS A 273 -15.42 23.09 -38.58
N LEU A 274 -14.24 23.69 -38.65
CA LEU A 274 -14.13 25.13 -38.88
C LEU A 274 -14.18 25.38 -40.39
N ASP A 275 -15.10 26.23 -40.80
CA ASP A 275 -15.23 26.71 -42.18
C ASP A 275 -15.36 28.23 -42.17
N THR A 276 -14.26 28.92 -42.48
CA THR A 276 -14.21 30.39 -42.58
C THR A 276 -14.23 30.88 -44.03
N SER A 277 -14.47 29.98 -44.98
CA SER A 277 -14.63 30.35 -46.38
C SER A 277 -15.84 31.28 -46.56
N VAL A 278 -15.64 32.34 -47.32
CA VAL A 278 -16.69 33.32 -47.63
C VAL A 278 -17.30 32.95 -48.98
N PRO A 279 -18.61 32.71 -49.06
CA PRO A 279 -19.27 32.47 -50.34
C PRO A 279 -19.08 33.66 -51.28
N THR A 280 -18.82 33.39 -52.55
CA THR A 280 -18.61 34.39 -53.59
C THR A 280 -19.82 34.43 -54.52
N ILE A 281 -20.42 35.62 -54.69
CA ILE A 281 -21.46 35.83 -55.70
C ILE A 281 -20.76 36.07 -57.04
N LYS A 282 -20.96 35.17 -58.00
CA LYS A 282 -20.34 35.22 -59.34
C LYS A 282 -21.12 36.12 -60.29
N SER A 283 -22.45 36.01 -60.29
CA SER A 283 -23.30 36.79 -61.18
C SER A 283 -24.69 37.05 -60.59
N ALA A 284 -25.30 38.15 -61.04
CA ALA A 284 -26.69 38.50 -60.75
C ALA A 284 -27.35 39.04 -62.01
N VAL A 285 -28.40 38.37 -62.48
CA VAL A 285 -29.11 38.72 -63.72
C VAL A 285 -30.57 39.02 -63.41
N PHE A 286 -31.04 40.20 -63.82
CA PHE A 286 -32.45 40.59 -63.75
C PHE A 286 -33.08 40.45 -65.14
N ALA A 287 -34.13 39.63 -65.26
CA ALA A 287 -34.77 39.38 -66.55
C ALA A 287 -36.30 39.30 -66.45
N PRO A 288 -37.05 40.11 -67.23
CA PRO A 288 -36.60 41.29 -68.00
C PRO A 288 -36.25 42.47 -67.07
N ASN A 289 -35.36 43.40 -67.45
CA ASN A 289 -35.20 44.64 -66.67
C ASN A 289 -36.55 45.40 -66.62
N PRO A 290 -37.16 45.68 -65.45
CA PRO A 290 -38.52 46.16 -65.39
C PRO A 290 -38.55 47.64 -65.78
N VAL A 291 -39.19 47.94 -66.90
CA VAL A 291 -39.39 49.33 -67.38
C VAL A 291 -40.61 50.01 -66.77
N ASN A 292 -41.46 49.26 -66.04
CA ASN A 292 -42.72 49.74 -65.47
C ASN A 292 -42.66 49.78 -63.94
N ALA A 293 -43.19 50.85 -63.35
CA ALA A 293 -43.42 50.91 -61.91
C ALA A 293 -44.31 49.72 -61.45
N SER A 294 -43.94 49.10 -60.33
CA SER A 294 -44.64 47.94 -59.72
C SER A 294 -44.63 46.64 -60.53
N ALA A 295 -43.83 46.51 -61.59
CA ALA A 295 -43.62 45.23 -62.27
C ALA A 295 -42.71 44.30 -61.45
N SER A 296 -43.09 43.02 -61.35
CA SER A 296 -42.25 41.98 -60.75
C SER A 296 -41.10 41.63 -61.69
N VAL A 297 -39.93 41.35 -61.12
CA VAL A 297 -38.72 40.94 -61.86
C VAL A 297 -38.12 39.69 -61.27
N GLN A 298 -37.70 38.76 -62.11
CA GLN A 298 -36.90 37.62 -61.66
C GLN A 298 -35.42 38.02 -61.57
N ILE A 299 -34.78 37.58 -60.48
CA ILE A 299 -33.35 37.64 -60.27
C ILE A 299 -32.80 36.21 -60.25
N THR A 300 -31.78 35.95 -61.06
CA THR A 300 -30.99 34.70 -61.02
C THR A 300 -29.61 35.03 -60.48
N LEU A 301 -29.16 34.26 -59.48
CA LEU A 301 -27.86 34.40 -58.86
C LEU A 301 -27.02 33.14 -59.08
N GLU A 302 -25.74 33.32 -59.37
CA GLU A 302 -24.74 32.25 -59.30
C GLU A 302 -23.83 32.52 -58.10
N VAL A 303 -23.72 31.53 -57.21
CA VAL A 303 -22.93 31.60 -55.96
C VAL A 303 -22.01 30.39 -55.89
N GLU A 304 -20.76 30.59 -55.48
CA GLU A 304 -19.75 29.57 -55.20
C GLU A 304 -19.27 29.61 -53.74
#